data_AF-A0A7X7CUW3-F1
#
_entry.id   AF-A0A7X7CUW3-F1
#
_cell.length_a   1.000
_cell.length_b   1.000
_cell.length_c   1.000
_cell.angle_alpha   90.00
_cell.angle_beta   90.00
_cell.angle_gamma   90.00
#
_symmetry.space_group_name_H-M   'P 1'
#
loop_
_entity.id
_entity.type
_entity.pdbx_description
1 polymer ?
#
loop_
_entity_poly.entity_id
_entity_poly.type
_entity_poly.pdbx_seq_one_letter_code
_entity_poly.pdbx_strand_id
1 'polypeptide(L)'
;MADKLEKVARGRGFIAALDQSGGSTPKALKLYGVPESEYNSEAQMFDLVHAMRSRIVTSPAFDGNRVLGAILFEMTMDRQVEGMDFADYLWQRKQVVPFLKVDKGLAPRADGVEMMKPIDGLEKLLERAVAKGIFGTKMRSVVAEGNAAGIDRILDQQFEVGQRILATGLVPILEPEVSINAPDKAEAERLLLQGIVQRLDAMPGDAKVMLKLTLPTQDGLYR
;
A
#
# COMPACT_ATOMS: atom_id res chain seq x y z
N MET A 1 12.80 -7.87 -13.01
CA MET A 1 11.54 -7.10 -13.02
C MET A 1 10.41 -7.86 -13.73
N ALA A 2 10.66 -8.44 -14.91
CA ALA A 2 9.68 -9.21 -15.68
C ALA A 2 8.97 -10.33 -14.89
N ASP A 3 9.72 -11.18 -14.19
CA ASP A 3 9.13 -12.29 -13.42
C ASP A 3 8.19 -11.82 -12.30
N LYS A 4 8.57 -10.74 -11.61
CA LYS A 4 7.74 -10.12 -10.56
C LYS A 4 6.46 -9.55 -11.17
N LEU A 5 6.55 -8.89 -12.33
CA LEU A 5 5.40 -8.34 -13.06
C LEU A 5 4.44 -9.45 -13.52
N GLU A 6 4.95 -10.52 -14.13
CA GLU A 6 4.13 -11.64 -14.56
C GLU A 6 3.39 -12.29 -13.38
N LYS A 7 4.10 -12.48 -12.26
CA LYS A 7 3.50 -13.02 -11.03
C LYS A 7 2.35 -12.17 -10.51
N VAL A 8 2.51 -10.85 -10.42
CA VAL A 8 1.44 -9.98 -9.89
C VAL A 8 0.29 -9.79 -10.88
N ALA A 9 0.58 -9.83 -12.20
CA ALA A 9 -0.42 -9.61 -13.24
C ALA A 9 -1.28 -10.86 -13.51
N ARG A 10 -0.71 -12.06 -13.38
CA ARG A 10 -1.37 -13.33 -13.77
C ARG A 10 -1.49 -14.34 -12.64
N GLY A 11 -0.79 -14.14 -11.53
CA GLY A 11 -0.83 -15.04 -10.38
C GLY A 11 -2.23 -15.11 -9.76
N ARG A 12 -2.56 -16.27 -9.18
CA ARG A 12 -3.82 -16.47 -8.46
C ARG A 12 -3.54 -16.48 -6.96
N GLY A 13 -3.85 -15.38 -6.30
CA GLY A 13 -3.57 -15.20 -4.88
C GLY A 13 -3.92 -13.79 -4.42
N PHE A 14 -3.29 -13.35 -3.33
CA PHE A 14 -3.53 -12.04 -2.73
C PHE A 14 -2.23 -11.37 -2.31
N ILE A 15 -2.32 -10.08 -1.94
CA ILE A 15 -1.21 -9.30 -1.42
C ILE A 15 -1.39 -9.14 0.10
N ALA A 16 -0.36 -9.49 0.87
CA ALA A 16 -0.35 -9.30 2.32
C ALA A 16 0.09 -7.87 2.68
N ALA A 17 -0.68 -7.18 3.51
CA ALA A 17 -0.34 -5.82 3.96
C ALA A 17 0.40 -5.85 5.32
N LEU A 18 1.71 -5.62 5.31
CA LEU A 18 2.59 -5.55 6.48
C LEU A 18 3.14 -4.11 6.67
N ASP A 19 2.37 -3.12 6.26
CA ASP A 19 2.78 -1.72 6.05
C ASP A 19 2.29 -0.75 7.14
N GLN A 20 1.92 -1.27 8.31
CA GLN A 20 1.52 -0.44 9.46
C GLN A 20 2.66 0.53 9.81
N SER A 21 2.37 1.82 9.75
CA SER A 21 3.25 2.92 10.17
C SER A 21 3.31 3.05 11.69
N GLY A 22 4.24 3.86 12.21
CA GLY A 22 4.40 4.12 13.65
C GLY A 22 3.08 4.37 14.39
N GLY A 23 2.22 5.28 13.91
CA GLY A 23 0.93 5.56 14.56
C GLY A 23 -0.10 4.42 14.54
N SER A 24 0.08 3.39 13.69
CA SER A 24 -0.80 2.22 13.62
C SER A 24 -0.19 0.95 14.23
N THR A 25 1.11 0.97 14.52
CA THR A 25 1.84 -0.16 15.13
C THR A 25 1.31 -0.53 16.52
N PRO A 26 1.00 0.39 17.45
CA PRO A 26 0.45 0.05 18.77
C PRO A 26 -0.81 -0.80 18.68
N LYS A 27 -1.75 -0.42 17.79
CA LYS A 27 -2.98 -1.17 17.56
C LYS A 27 -2.69 -2.57 17.00
N ALA A 28 -1.77 -2.69 16.06
CA ALA A 28 -1.39 -3.99 15.49
C ALA A 28 -0.75 -4.91 16.54
N LEU A 29 0.18 -4.40 17.34
CA LEU A 29 0.81 -5.14 18.44
C LEU A 29 -0.20 -5.56 19.50
N LYS A 30 -1.12 -4.67 19.89
CA LYS A 30 -2.19 -4.97 20.85
C LYS A 30 -3.09 -6.10 20.36
N LEU A 31 -3.51 -6.07 19.09
CA LEU A 31 -4.30 -7.15 18.48
C LEU A 31 -3.52 -8.46 18.37
N TYR A 32 -2.19 -8.39 18.28
CA TYR A 32 -1.30 -9.53 18.31
C TYR A 32 -1.01 -10.06 19.73
N GLY A 33 -1.50 -9.40 20.77
CA GLY A 33 -1.35 -9.80 22.17
C GLY A 33 -0.21 -9.10 22.92
N VAL A 34 0.37 -8.03 22.36
CA VAL A 34 1.42 -7.21 22.98
C VAL A 34 0.84 -5.84 23.33
N PRO A 35 0.38 -5.62 24.58
CA PRO A 35 -0.16 -4.33 25.00
C PRO A 35 0.91 -3.25 25.10
N GLU A 36 0.51 -1.98 25.11
CA GLU A 36 1.42 -0.83 25.14
C GLU A 36 2.32 -0.79 26.39
N SER A 37 1.92 -1.47 27.47
CA SER A 37 2.73 -1.60 28.69
C SER A 37 3.97 -2.49 28.55
N GLU A 38 4.08 -3.27 27.46
CA GLU A 38 5.22 -4.16 27.20
C GLU A 38 6.41 -3.46 26.51
N TYR A 39 6.27 -2.17 26.16
CA TYR A 39 7.36 -1.38 25.58
C TYR A 39 7.37 0.06 26.08
N ASN A 40 8.58 0.60 26.26
CA ASN A 40 8.78 1.92 26.87
C ASN A 40 9.36 2.96 25.89
N SER A 41 9.58 2.58 24.63
CA SER A 41 10.11 3.47 23.60
C SER A 41 9.62 3.09 22.20
N GLU A 42 9.68 4.05 21.29
CA GLU A 42 9.37 3.83 19.87
C GLU A 42 10.33 2.82 19.22
N ALA A 43 11.62 2.83 19.60
CA ALA A 43 12.60 1.86 19.14
C ALA A 43 12.20 0.43 19.52
N GLN A 44 11.85 0.19 20.79
CA GLN A 44 11.40 -1.11 21.28
C GLN A 44 10.10 -1.55 20.60
N MET A 45 9.15 -0.62 20.39
CA MET A 45 7.92 -0.89 19.64
C MET A 45 8.23 -1.36 18.20
N PHE A 46 9.19 -0.72 17.52
CA PHE A 46 9.59 -1.12 16.17
C PHE A 46 10.35 -2.45 16.14
N ASP A 47 11.08 -2.80 17.19
CA ASP A 47 11.70 -4.12 17.31
C ASP A 47 10.66 -5.23 17.48
N LEU A 48 9.62 -4.98 18.29
CA LEU A 48 8.51 -5.92 18.49
C LEU A 48 7.70 -6.13 17.21
N VAL A 49 7.35 -5.06 16.49
CA VAL A 49 6.61 -5.21 15.22
C VAL A 49 7.46 -5.86 14.13
N HIS A 50 8.77 -5.62 14.14
CA HIS A 50 9.69 -6.32 13.25
C HIS A 50 9.73 -7.81 13.59
N ALA A 51 9.85 -8.20 14.86
CA ALA A 51 9.80 -9.60 15.29
C ALA A 51 8.48 -10.29 14.89
N MET A 52 7.35 -9.60 15.05
CA MET A 52 6.04 -10.07 14.57
C MET A 52 6.04 -10.31 13.05
N ARG A 53 6.51 -9.34 12.25
CA ARG A 53 6.58 -9.45 10.78
C ARG A 53 7.53 -10.55 10.34
N SER A 54 8.69 -10.67 10.98
CA SER A 54 9.67 -11.74 10.74
C SER A 54 9.04 -13.10 10.99
N ARG A 55 8.33 -13.30 12.12
CA ARG A 55 7.59 -14.54 12.40
C ARG A 55 6.55 -14.88 11.32
N ILE A 56 5.83 -13.88 10.81
CA ILE A 56 4.84 -14.08 9.75
C ILE A 56 5.53 -14.57 8.47
N VAL A 57 6.57 -13.87 8.01
CA VAL A 57 7.19 -14.18 6.71
C VAL A 57 8.06 -15.42 6.73
N THR A 58 8.64 -15.79 7.88
CA THR A 58 9.43 -17.03 8.01
C THR A 58 8.55 -18.27 8.11
N SER A 59 7.27 -18.11 8.52
CA SER A 59 6.29 -19.21 8.55
C SER A 59 6.29 -20.02 7.25
N PRO A 60 6.27 -21.36 7.31
CA PRO A 60 6.12 -22.20 6.12
C PRO A 60 4.84 -21.92 5.34
N ALA A 61 3.79 -21.42 6.01
CA ALA A 61 2.52 -21.06 5.37
C ALA A 61 2.59 -19.75 4.57
N PHE A 62 3.63 -18.93 4.78
CA PHE A 62 3.82 -17.70 4.04
C PHE A 62 4.73 -17.98 2.84
N ASP A 63 4.09 -18.33 1.72
CA ASP A 63 4.76 -18.67 0.47
C ASP A 63 4.13 -17.96 -0.75
N GLY A 64 4.88 -17.98 -1.84
CA GLY A 64 4.49 -17.39 -3.11
C GLY A 64 3.36 -18.10 -3.84
N ASN A 65 2.83 -19.22 -3.34
CA ASN A 65 1.76 -19.95 -4.02
C ASN A 65 0.42 -19.23 -3.87
N ARG A 66 0.17 -18.63 -2.70
CA ARG A 66 -1.06 -17.86 -2.42
C ARG A 66 -0.78 -16.39 -2.10
N VAL A 67 0.38 -16.07 -1.55
CA VAL A 67 0.78 -14.69 -1.27
C VAL A 67 1.60 -14.19 -2.45
N LEU A 68 0.99 -13.44 -3.35
CA LEU A 68 1.67 -12.95 -4.56
C LEU A 68 2.66 -11.83 -4.22
N GLY A 69 2.30 -10.98 -3.27
CA GLY A 69 3.12 -9.85 -2.85
C GLY A 69 2.92 -9.50 -1.38
N ALA A 70 3.83 -8.69 -0.85
CA ALA A 70 3.73 -8.14 0.50
C ALA A 70 4.10 -6.66 0.51
N ILE A 71 3.27 -5.82 1.12
CA ILE A 71 3.50 -4.38 1.26
C ILE A 71 4.22 -4.13 2.58
N LEU A 72 5.37 -3.49 2.52
CA LEU A 72 6.23 -3.19 3.65
C LEU A 72 6.08 -1.74 4.10
N PHE A 73 6.33 -1.51 5.38
CA PHE A 73 6.62 -0.17 5.89
C PHE A 73 8.10 0.16 5.68
N GLU A 74 8.44 1.44 5.52
CA GLU A 74 9.81 1.92 5.27
C GLU A 74 10.83 1.35 6.25
N MET A 75 10.57 1.43 7.56
CA MET A 75 11.47 0.88 8.58
C MET A 75 11.64 -0.66 8.50
N THR A 76 10.71 -1.37 7.84
CA THR A 76 10.83 -2.83 7.61
C THR A 76 11.68 -3.13 6.38
N MET A 77 11.59 -2.31 5.33
CA MET A 77 12.47 -2.39 4.18
C MET A 77 13.95 -2.24 4.57
N ASP A 78 14.24 -1.39 5.56
CA ASP A 78 15.60 -1.15 6.05
C ASP A 78 16.13 -2.25 7.00
N ARG A 79 15.31 -3.24 7.34
CA ARG A 79 15.67 -4.32 8.28
C ARG A 79 15.91 -5.63 7.54
N GLN A 80 16.42 -6.60 8.29
CA GLN A 80 16.76 -7.93 7.78
C GLN A 80 15.92 -9.02 8.43
N VAL A 81 15.73 -10.12 7.71
CA VAL A 81 15.14 -11.36 8.22
C VAL A 81 16.11 -12.49 7.90
N GLU A 82 16.50 -13.26 8.92
CA GLU A 82 17.47 -14.36 8.78
C GLU A 82 18.79 -13.90 8.11
N GLY A 83 19.24 -12.68 8.41
CA GLY A 83 20.47 -12.09 7.87
C GLY A 83 20.38 -11.62 6.40
N MET A 84 19.20 -11.66 5.79
CA MET A 84 18.95 -11.14 4.44
C MET A 84 18.11 -9.87 4.49
N ASP A 85 18.35 -8.94 3.58
CA ASP A 85 17.48 -7.77 3.41
C ASP A 85 16.02 -8.21 3.19
N PHE A 86 15.07 -7.52 3.83
CA PHE A 86 13.68 -8.00 3.92
C PHE A 86 13.04 -8.24 2.55
N ALA A 87 13.24 -7.32 1.61
CA ALA A 87 12.70 -7.43 0.24
C ALA A 87 13.34 -8.59 -0.55
N ASP A 88 14.63 -8.83 -0.35
CA ASP A 88 15.33 -9.98 -0.93
C ASP A 88 14.85 -11.29 -0.32
N TYR A 89 14.63 -11.35 0.99
CA TYR A 89 14.07 -12.53 1.63
C TYR A 89 12.70 -12.90 1.05
N LEU A 90 11.81 -11.91 0.91
CA LEU A 90 10.49 -12.11 0.31
C LEU A 90 10.58 -12.71 -1.09
N TRP A 91 11.41 -12.13 -1.96
CA TRP A 91 11.50 -12.60 -3.34
C TRP A 91 12.28 -13.92 -3.45
N GLN A 92 13.51 -13.96 -2.93
CA GLN A 92 14.45 -15.06 -3.16
C GLN A 92 14.07 -16.32 -2.36
N ARG A 93 13.54 -16.17 -1.14
CA ARG A 93 13.20 -17.31 -0.27
C ARG A 93 11.74 -17.68 -0.32
N LYS A 94 10.85 -16.69 -0.43
CA LYS A 94 9.39 -16.93 -0.38
C LYS A 94 8.70 -16.81 -1.72
N GLN A 95 9.36 -16.30 -2.76
CA GLN A 95 8.73 -16.01 -4.06
C GLN A 95 7.54 -15.05 -3.94
N VAL A 96 7.63 -14.09 -3.02
CA VAL A 96 6.63 -13.05 -2.74
C VAL A 96 7.17 -11.70 -3.22
N VAL A 97 6.38 -10.96 -4.01
CA VAL A 97 6.80 -9.68 -4.60
C VAL A 97 6.78 -8.55 -3.55
N PRO A 98 7.90 -7.87 -3.29
CA PRO A 98 7.95 -6.83 -2.27
C PRO A 98 7.42 -5.49 -2.79
N PHE A 99 6.49 -4.88 -2.04
CA PHE A 99 5.97 -3.54 -2.25
C PHE A 99 6.32 -2.64 -1.06
N LEU A 100 6.32 -1.32 -1.25
CA LEU A 100 6.60 -0.34 -0.20
C LEU A 100 5.45 0.67 -0.05
N LYS A 101 4.97 0.87 1.17
CA LYS A 101 4.09 2.01 1.47
C LYS A 101 4.89 3.31 1.46
N VAL A 102 4.40 4.30 0.70
CA VAL A 102 5.07 5.61 0.56
C VAL A 102 4.30 6.79 1.15
N ASP A 103 2.99 6.68 1.39
CA ASP A 103 2.22 7.76 2.04
C ASP A 103 2.68 8.02 3.48
N LYS A 104 2.57 9.28 3.90
CA LYS A 104 2.93 9.75 5.26
C LYS A 104 1.69 10.00 6.13
N GLY A 105 0.61 9.26 5.86
CA GLY A 105 -0.68 9.41 6.49
C GLY A 105 -1.57 10.46 5.81
N LEU A 106 -2.68 10.80 6.47
CA LEU A 106 -3.76 11.59 5.91
C LEU A 106 -3.75 13.04 6.43
N ALA A 107 -4.08 13.98 5.55
CA ALA A 107 -4.40 15.35 5.89
C ALA A 107 -5.80 15.42 6.57
N PRO A 108 -6.09 16.49 7.33
CA PRO A 108 -7.42 16.69 7.90
C PRO A 108 -8.52 16.62 6.84
N ARG A 109 -9.68 16.09 7.23
CA ARG A 109 -10.83 15.96 6.34
C ARG A 109 -11.27 17.34 5.81
N ALA A 110 -11.46 17.42 4.51
CA ALA A 110 -12.05 18.56 3.82
C ALA A 110 -12.81 18.07 2.58
N ASP A 111 -14.00 18.62 2.33
CA ASP A 111 -14.88 18.25 1.22
C ASP A 111 -15.12 16.73 1.13
N GLY A 112 -15.47 16.10 2.24
CA GLY A 112 -15.80 14.68 2.27
C GLY A 112 -14.62 13.73 2.05
N VAL A 113 -13.38 14.22 2.02
CA VAL A 113 -12.18 13.39 1.77
C VAL A 113 -11.03 13.71 2.72
N GLU A 114 -10.14 12.75 2.89
CA GLU A 114 -8.86 12.88 3.60
C GLU A 114 -7.74 12.55 2.59
N MET A 115 -7.09 13.60 2.08
CA MET A 115 -5.98 13.49 1.13
C MET A 115 -4.72 12.92 1.80
N MET A 116 -3.75 12.45 1.02
CA MET A 116 -2.42 12.14 1.55
C MET A 116 -1.76 13.42 2.04
N LYS A 117 -1.05 13.36 3.17
CA LYS A 117 -0.11 14.42 3.54
C LYS A 117 0.97 14.57 2.46
N PRO A 118 1.58 15.76 2.33
CA PRO A 118 2.78 15.93 1.51
C PRO A 118 3.83 14.85 1.82
N ILE A 119 4.41 14.28 0.78
CA ILE A 119 5.45 13.23 0.89
C ILE A 119 6.80 13.88 0.63
N ASP A 120 7.32 14.56 1.65
CA ASP A 120 8.63 15.19 1.58
C ASP A 120 9.71 14.12 1.32
N GLY A 121 10.51 14.33 0.28
CA GLY A 121 11.58 13.41 -0.09
C GLY A 121 11.13 12.12 -0.78
N LEU A 122 9.95 12.11 -1.43
CA LEU A 122 9.47 10.95 -2.20
C LEU A 122 10.54 10.39 -3.14
N GLU A 123 11.21 11.23 -3.93
CA GLU A 123 12.23 10.80 -4.91
C GLU A 123 13.35 10.00 -4.23
N LYS A 124 13.89 10.50 -3.13
CA LYS A 124 14.94 9.80 -2.35
C LYS A 124 14.44 8.47 -1.77
N LEU A 125 13.17 8.42 -1.36
CA LEU A 125 12.56 7.18 -0.89
C LEU A 125 12.43 6.15 -2.03
N LEU A 126 12.02 6.58 -3.22
CA LEU A 126 11.90 5.71 -4.39
C LEU A 126 13.25 5.20 -4.87
N GLU A 127 14.29 6.04 -4.89
CA GLU A 127 15.67 5.62 -5.20
C GLU A 127 16.15 4.51 -4.25
N ARG A 128 15.91 4.68 -2.95
CA ARG A 128 16.21 3.65 -1.94
C ARG A 128 15.40 2.37 -2.17
N ALA A 129 14.11 2.51 -2.49
CA ALA A 129 13.24 1.37 -2.75
C ALA A 129 13.74 0.54 -3.94
N VAL A 130 14.13 1.20 -5.04
CA VAL A 130 14.75 0.56 -6.21
C VAL A 130 16.04 -0.16 -5.80
N ALA A 131 16.93 0.51 -5.07
CA ALA A 131 18.20 -0.07 -4.62
C ALA A 131 18.01 -1.29 -3.70
N LYS A 132 16.93 -1.34 -2.92
CA LYS A 132 16.53 -2.46 -2.04
C LYS A 132 15.71 -3.54 -2.74
N GLY A 133 15.51 -3.46 -4.06
CA GLY A 133 14.82 -4.50 -4.83
C GLY A 133 13.30 -4.52 -4.65
N ILE A 134 12.70 -3.42 -4.16
CA ILE A 134 11.25 -3.21 -4.16
C ILE A 134 10.74 -3.23 -5.60
N PHE A 135 9.57 -3.85 -5.82
CA PHE A 135 8.93 -3.92 -7.13
C PHE A 135 7.96 -2.77 -7.38
N GLY A 136 7.20 -2.41 -6.36
CA GLY A 136 6.15 -1.42 -6.47
C GLY A 136 5.88 -0.72 -5.16
N THR A 137 5.00 0.25 -5.19
CA THR A 137 4.63 1.02 -4.02
C THR A 137 3.15 0.92 -3.74
N LYS A 138 2.72 1.46 -2.60
CA LYS A 138 1.31 1.66 -2.26
C LYS A 138 1.15 2.98 -1.51
N MET A 139 0.03 3.65 -1.74
CA MET A 139 -0.29 4.89 -1.04
C MET A 139 -1.81 5.07 -0.86
N ARG A 140 -2.23 5.54 0.32
CA ARG A 140 -3.63 5.57 0.73
C ARG A 140 -4.16 6.98 0.95
N SER A 141 -5.32 7.25 0.35
CA SER A 141 -6.22 8.35 0.70
C SER A 141 -7.59 7.79 1.12
N VAL A 142 -8.48 8.63 1.67
CA VAL A 142 -9.81 8.19 2.11
C VAL A 142 -10.91 9.09 1.57
N VAL A 143 -11.93 8.47 0.98
CA VAL A 143 -13.20 9.09 0.64
C VAL A 143 -14.20 8.77 1.74
N ALA A 144 -14.65 9.78 2.47
CA ALA A 144 -15.60 9.63 3.57
C ALA A 144 -17.06 9.88 3.14
N GLU A 145 -17.26 10.70 2.10
CA GLU A 145 -18.57 11.10 1.57
C GLU A 145 -18.49 11.25 0.04
N GLY A 146 -19.63 11.14 -0.65
CA GLY A 146 -19.80 11.28 -2.11
C GLY A 146 -19.66 12.72 -2.61
N ASN A 147 -18.57 13.39 -2.24
CA ASN A 147 -18.25 14.73 -2.71
C ASN A 147 -17.40 14.66 -3.99
N ALA A 148 -18.01 14.99 -5.14
CA ALA A 148 -17.34 14.90 -6.44
C ALA A 148 -16.02 15.68 -6.51
N ALA A 149 -15.98 16.92 -6.01
CA ALA A 149 -14.77 17.74 -6.02
C ALA A 149 -13.67 17.18 -5.11
N GLY A 150 -14.04 16.67 -3.93
CA GLY A 150 -13.10 16.00 -3.02
C GLY A 150 -12.52 14.73 -3.63
N ILE A 151 -13.36 13.89 -4.24
CA ILE A 151 -12.95 12.65 -4.92
C ILE A 151 -12.01 12.96 -6.07
N ASP A 152 -12.31 13.98 -6.90
CA ASP A 152 -11.42 14.41 -7.98
C ASP A 152 -10.06 14.85 -7.45
N ARG A 153 -10.00 15.64 -6.37
CA ARG A 153 -8.72 16.02 -5.74
C ARG A 153 -7.92 14.82 -5.23
N ILE A 154 -8.59 13.81 -4.67
CA ILE A 154 -7.93 12.56 -4.26
C ILE A 154 -7.33 11.85 -5.48
N LEU A 155 -8.09 11.75 -6.56
CA LEU A 155 -7.67 11.02 -7.74
C LEU A 155 -6.54 11.75 -8.46
N ASP A 156 -6.59 13.08 -8.57
CA ASP A 156 -5.49 13.88 -9.11
C ASP A 156 -4.21 13.65 -8.31
N GLN A 157 -4.29 13.71 -6.97
CA GLN A 157 -3.14 13.45 -6.11
C GLN A 157 -2.60 12.02 -6.27
N GLN A 158 -3.49 11.01 -6.34
CA GLN A 158 -3.10 9.61 -6.50
C GLN A 158 -2.39 9.37 -7.84
N PHE A 159 -2.92 9.91 -8.94
CA PHE A 159 -2.32 9.73 -10.26
C PHE A 159 -1.04 10.57 -10.44
N GLU A 160 -0.96 11.79 -9.90
CA GLU A 160 0.26 12.60 -9.92
C GLU A 160 1.42 11.90 -9.20
N VAL A 161 1.18 11.41 -7.98
CA VAL A 161 2.20 10.66 -7.23
C VAL A 161 2.50 9.33 -7.94
N GLY A 162 1.48 8.68 -8.52
CA GLY A 162 1.62 7.46 -9.31
C GLY A 162 2.57 7.64 -10.51
N GLN A 163 2.46 8.76 -11.22
CA GLN A 163 3.37 9.08 -12.34
C GLN A 163 4.81 9.28 -11.87
N ARG A 164 5.03 9.94 -10.74
CA ARG A 164 6.37 10.09 -10.13
C ARG A 164 6.96 8.73 -9.76
N ILE A 165 6.15 7.80 -9.25
CA ILE A 165 6.57 6.42 -8.96
C ILE A 165 6.92 5.68 -10.24
N LEU A 166 6.07 5.73 -11.27
CA LEU A 166 6.30 5.07 -12.56
C LEU A 166 7.60 5.52 -13.22
N ALA A 167 7.96 6.80 -13.09
CA ALA A 167 9.21 7.36 -13.62
C ALA A 167 10.48 6.69 -13.03
N THR A 168 10.36 6.00 -11.90
CA THR A 168 11.47 5.23 -11.27
C THR A 168 11.48 3.75 -11.66
N GLY A 169 10.52 3.31 -12.50
CA GLY A 169 10.34 1.91 -12.90
C GLY A 169 9.55 1.06 -11.89
N LEU A 170 9.07 1.64 -10.78
CA LEU A 170 8.24 0.96 -9.79
C LEU A 170 6.75 0.99 -10.21
N VAL A 171 6.00 -0.05 -9.83
CA VAL A 171 4.54 -0.11 -10.07
C VAL A 171 3.76 0.48 -8.89
N PRO A 172 2.97 1.56 -9.06
CA PRO A 172 2.18 2.13 -7.98
C PRO A 172 0.87 1.36 -7.76
N ILE A 173 0.55 1.05 -6.51
CA ILE A 173 -0.80 0.71 -6.05
C ILE A 173 -1.48 1.99 -5.56
N LEU A 174 -2.50 2.44 -6.30
CA LEU A 174 -3.36 3.56 -5.92
C LEU A 174 -4.45 3.04 -4.98
N GLU A 175 -4.58 3.62 -3.78
CA GLU A 175 -5.58 3.22 -2.78
C GLU A 175 -6.46 4.40 -2.34
N PRO A 176 -7.37 4.89 -3.22
CA PRO A 176 -8.44 5.79 -2.82
C PRO A 176 -9.56 5.01 -2.11
N GLU A 177 -9.42 4.80 -0.81
CA GLU A 177 -10.34 3.99 -0.02
C GLU A 177 -11.67 4.72 0.21
N VAL A 178 -12.79 4.18 -0.28
CA VAL A 178 -14.12 4.62 0.18
C VAL A 178 -14.39 4.00 1.55
N SER A 179 -14.65 4.83 2.56
CA SER A 179 -14.99 4.38 3.90
C SER A 179 -16.20 3.45 3.85
N ILE A 180 -16.10 2.29 4.51
CA ILE A 180 -17.23 1.37 4.66
C ILE A 180 -18.40 1.97 5.46
N ASN A 181 -18.14 3.07 6.19
CA ASN A 181 -19.13 3.79 6.97
C ASN A 181 -19.60 5.09 6.29
N ALA A 182 -19.22 5.32 5.02
CA ALA A 182 -19.71 6.48 4.27
C ALA A 182 -21.24 6.42 4.15
N PRO A 183 -21.97 7.51 4.48
CA PRO A 183 -23.44 7.50 4.48
C PRO A 183 -24.01 7.28 3.08
N ASP A 184 -23.26 7.67 2.05
CA ASP A 184 -23.58 7.61 0.63
C ASP A 184 -22.55 6.75 -0.14
N LYS A 185 -22.03 5.70 0.49
CA LYS A 185 -20.96 4.82 -0.04
C LYS A 185 -21.15 4.43 -1.51
N ALA A 186 -22.35 4.01 -1.91
CA ALA A 186 -22.62 3.59 -3.29
C ALA A 186 -22.44 4.73 -4.32
N GLU A 187 -22.83 5.95 -3.96
CA GLU A 187 -22.66 7.12 -4.83
C GLU A 187 -21.20 7.56 -4.87
N ALA A 188 -20.51 7.57 -3.72
CA ALA A 188 -19.08 7.83 -3.66
C ALA A 188 -18.27 6.84 -4.52
N GLU A 189 -18.63 5.56 -4.52
CA GLU A 189 -18.01 4.53 -5.36
C GLU A 189 -18.24 4.75 -6.85
N ARG A 190 -19.44 5.18 -7.25
CA ARG A 190 -19.77 5.49 -8.65
C ARG A 190 -18.96 6.68 -9.15
N LEU A 191 -18.88 7.75 -8.36
CA LEU A 191 -18.06 8.94 -8.65
C LEU A 191 -16.57 8.57 -8.74
N LEU A 192 -16.09 7.76 -7.79
CA LEU A 192 -14.71 7.29 -7.76
C LEU A 192 -14.38 6.46 -9.01
N LEU A 193 -15.23 5.50 -9.38
CA LEU A 193 -15.03 4.68 -10.58
C LEU A 193 -14.96 5.55 -11.84
N GLN A 194 -15.90 6.49 -11.99
CA GLN A 194 -15.91 7.41 -13.13
C GLN A 194 -14.59 8.19 -13.22
N GLY A 195 -14.12 8.76 -12.11
CA GLY A 195 -12.88 9.50 -12.08
C GLY A 195 -11.62 8.64 -12.29
N ILE A 196 -11.64 7.38 -11.84
CA ILE A 196 -10.55 6.42 -12.07
C ILE A 196 -10.45 6.10 -13.57
N VAL A 197 -11.56 5.75 -14.22
CA VAL A 197 -11.58 5.41 -15.65
C VAL A 197 -11.07 6.58 -16.49
N GLN A 198 -11.55 7.80 -16.23
CA GLN A 198 -11.09 9.01 -16.93
C GLN A 198 -9.57 9.20 -16.85
N ARG A 199 -8.97 8.97 -15.69
CA ARG A 199 -7.52 9.13 -15.50
C ARG A 199 -6.72 7.97 -16.07
N LEU A 200 -7.24 6.74 -16.01
CA LEU A 200 -6.65 5.59 -16.69
C LEU A 200 -6.64 5.77 -18.22
N ASP A 201 -7.74 6.24 -18.81
CA ASP A 201 -7.85 6.51 -20.25
C ASP A 201 -6.87 7.61 -20.71
N ALA A 202 -6.57 8.56 -19.82
CA ALA A 202 -5.60 9.63 -20.06
C ALA A 202 -4.14 9.22 -19.81
N MET A 203 -3.88 8.01 -19.27
CA MET A 203 -2.51 7.57 -19.03
C MET A 203 -1.75 7.32 -20.35
N PRO A 204 -0.48 7.76 -20.46
CA PRO A 204 0.28 7.58 -21.68
C PRO A 204 0.79 6.14 -21.83
N GLY A 205 0.73 5.64 -23.06
CA GLY A 205 1.43 4.41 -23.47
C GLY A 205 0.92 3.15 -22.79
N ASP A 206 1.85 2.31 -22.34
CA ASP A 206 1.59 1.00 -21.75
C ASP A 206 1.75 0.97 -20.22
N ALA A 207 1.86 2.15 -19.60
CA ALA A 207 2.01 2.33 -18.17
C ALA A 207 0.94 1.56 -17.40
N LYS A 208 1.36 0.87 -16.34
CA LYS A 208 0.47 0.03 -15.52
C LYS A 208 0.46 0.52 -14.09
N VAL A 209 -0.74 0.75 -13.58
CA VAL A 209 -0.99 0.94 -12.15
C VAL A 209 -1.79 -0.25 -11.62
N MET A 210 -1.74 -0.42 -10.30
CA MET A 210 -2.62 -1.34 -9.59
C MET A 210 -3.61 -0.51 -8.77
N LEU A 211 -4.84 -1.01 -8.62
CA LEU A 211 -5.85 -0.36 -7.79
C LEU A 211 -6.11 -1.22 -6.56
N LYS A 212 -6.16 -0.58 -5.39
CA LYS A 212 -6.65 -1.19 -4.16
C LYS A 212 -7.87 -0.41 -3.70
N LEU A 213 -9.04 -0.99 -3.93
CA LEU A 213 -10.33 -0.36 -3.68
C LEU A 213 -11.08 -1.09 -2.57
N THR A 214 -11.94 -0.37 -1.87
CA THR A 214 -12.91 -0.98 -0.95
C THR A 214 -13.83 -1.91 -1.73
N LEU A 215 -14.24 -3.05 -1.14
CA LEU A 215 -15.25 -3.91 -1.77
C LEU A 215 -16.52 -3.10 -2.03
N PRO A 216 -17.03 -3.10 -3.29
CA PRO A 216 -18.10 -2.20 -3.68
C PRO A 216 -19.42 -2.57 -3.00
N THR A 217 -20.31 -1.59 -2.85
CA THR A 217 -21.67 -1.84 -2.37
C THR A 217 -22.49 -2.63 -3.41
N GLN A 218 -22.27 -2.33 -4.70
CA GLN A 218 -22.86 -3.05 -5.80
C GLN A 218 -21.91 -4.13 -6.31
N ASP A 219 -22.36 -5.38 -6.31
CA ASP A 219 -21.61 -6.49 -6.88
C ASP A 219 -21.24 -6.22 -8.35
N GLY A 220 -19.97 -6.44 -8.69
CA GLY A 220 -19.46 -6.28 -10.05
C GLY A 220 -19.25 -4.83 -10.50
N LEU A 221 -19.29 -3.83 -9.61
CA LEU A 221 -19.10 -2.42 -9.96
C LEU A 221 -17.76 -2.16 -10.68
N TYR A 222 -16.67 -2.79 -10.25
CA TYR A 222 -15.31 -2.58 -10.79
C TYR A 222 -14.90 -3.59 -11.86
N ARG A 223 -15.87 -4.12 -12.62
CA ARG A 223 -15.61 -5.14 -13.65
C ARG A 223 -14.94 -4.57 -14.90
#